data_AF-A0A9P8BS90-F1
#
_entry.id   AF-A0A9P8BS90-F1
#
_cell.length_a   1.000
_cell.length_b   1.000
_cell.length_c   1.000
_cell.angle_alpha   90.00
_cell.angle_beta   90.00
_cell.angle_gamma   90.00
#
_symmetry.space_group_name_H-M   'P 1'
#
loop_
_entity.id
_entity.type
_entity.pdbx_description
1 polymer ?
#
loop_
_entity_poly.entity_id
_entity_poly.type
_entity_poly.pdbx_seq_one_letter_code
_entity_poly.pdbx_strand_id
1 'polypeptide(L)'
;MANPISAAYHGKDKHGRKTGVQTVSKPGGELCIRWPAKNHAIPSEKNQPVTVALSKMNPQKDLTQLQFLDNIIAELNYKNCTDKGKDTDIWPCGCCFKLPTKLKPGNVVMQWRWKLNSNEFFTSCADINIEGPSITAPTVGIPSKTTSTFHTPSSAPSASHTPSSASSAPSASHTPTSASSAPSASQAPTSTSSAPSASPTSTSASPIAISF
;
A
#
# COMPACT_ATOMS: atom_id res chain seq x y z
N MET A 1 -28.96 -6.68 -12.48
CA MET A 1 -27.95 -7.16 -11.51
C MET A 1 -26.61 -6.59 -11.94
N ALA A 2 -25.82 -6.03 -11.02
CA ALA A 2 -24.48 -5.54 -11.38
C ALA A 2 -23.59 -6.72 -11.78
N ASN A 3 -22.74 -6.56 -12.79
CA ASN A 3 -21.77 -7.59 -13.15
C ASN A 3 -20.78 -7.80 -11.98
N PRO A 4 -20.36 -9.04 -11.70
CA PRO A 4 -19.39 -9.28 -10.65
C PRO A 4 -18.06 -8.57 -10.98
N ILE A 5 -17.43 -7.93 -9.99
CA ILE A 5 -16.14 -7.22 -10.14
C ILE A 5 -15.10 -8.11 -10.83
N SER A 6 -15.10 -9.41 -10.52
CA SER A 6 -14.20 -10.41 -11.10
C SER A 6 -14.29 -10.51 -12.64
N ALA A 7 -15.41 -10.13 -13.26
CA ALA A 7 -15.54 -10.15 -14.72
C ALA A 7 -14.55 -9.21 -15.42
N ALA A 8 -14.13 -8.12 -14.76
CA ALA A 8 -13.11 -7.21 -15.30
C ALA A 8 -11.70 -7.84 -15.34
N TYR A 9 -11.45 -8.86 -14.51
CA TYR A 9 -10.13 -9.42 -14.25
C TYR A 9 -9.91 -10.83 -14.80
N HIS A 10 -10.94 -11.44 -15.39
CA HIS A 10 -10.87 -12.77 -16.01
C HIS A 10 -11.21 -12.75 -17.51
N GLY A 11 -11.25 -11.55 -18.11
CA GLY A 11 -11.66 -11.33 -19.48
C GLY A 11 -10.51 -11.32 -20.47
N LYS A 12 -10.88 -11.05 -21.72
CA LYS A 12 -9.96 -10.59 -22.77
C LYS A 12 -10.42 -9.22 -23.24
N ASP A 13 -9.48 -8.33 -23.56
CA ASP A 13 -9.81 -7.07 -24.19
C ASP A 13 -10.26 -7.28 -25.66
N LYS A 14 -10.64 -6.19 -26.34
CA LYS A 14 -11.09 -6.22 -27.75
C LYS A 14 -10.05 -6.78 -28.74
N HIS A 15 -8.79 -6.95 -28.31
CA HIS A 15 -7.69 -7.51 -29.09
C HIS A 15 -7.34 -8.94 -28.66
N GLY A 16 -8.14 -9.56 -27.78
CA GLY A 16 -7.91 -10.91 -27.30
C GLY A 16 -6.83 -11.04 -26.22
N ARG A 17 -6.28 -9.92 -25.72
CA ARG A 17 -5.27 -9.92 -24.66
C ARG A 17 -5.96 -10.15 -23.32
N LYS A 18 -5.37 -10.97 -22.44
CA LYS A 18 -5.91 -11.18 -21.10
C LYS A 18 -6.00 -9.85 -20.37
N THR A 19 -7.13 -9.58 -19.70
CA THR A 19 -7.22 -8.45 -18.78
C THR A 19 -6.35 -8.74 -17.55
N GLY A 20 -5.89 -7.68 -16.89
CA GLY A 20 -5.00 -7.80 -15.72
C GLY A 20 -5.62 -8.64 -14.60
N VAL A 21 -4.78 -9.16 -13.72
CA VAL A 21 -5.25 -9.94 -12.56
C VAL A 21 -5.76 -9.03 -11.45
N GLN A 22 -6.82 -9.45 -10.77
CA GLN A 22 -7.28 -8.76 -9.58
C GLN A 22 -6.27 -8.93 -8.45
N THR A 23 -6.11 -7.90 -7.61
CA THR A 23 -5.33 -8.05 -6.37
C THR A 23 -6.06 -8.98 -5.41
N VAL A 24 -5.35 -9.95 -4.86
CA VAL A 24 -5.89 -10.92 -3.90
C VAL A 24 -5.09 -10.83 -2.61
N SER A 25 -5.77 -10.81 -1.46
CA SER A 25 -5.12 -10.81 -0.15
C SER A 25 -5.96 -11.50 0.91
N LYS A 26 -5.37 -11.71 2.09
CA LYS A 26 -6.03 -12.30 3.25
C LYS A 26 -6.20 -11.25 4.36
N PRO A 27 -7.13 -11.44 5.32
CA PRO A 27 -7.17 -10.61 6.52
C PRO A 27 -5.81 -10.56 7.21
N GLY A 28 -5.35 -9.37 7.61
CA GLY A 28 -4.00 -9.18 8.16
C GLY A 28 -2.86 -9.24 7.13
N GLY A 29 -3.15 -9.51 5.86
CA GLY A 29 -2.19 -9.49 4.77
C GLY A 29 -1.57 -8.10 4.58
N GLU A 30 -0.37 -8.06 3.99
CA GLU A 30 0.31 -6.81 3.65
C GLU A 30 0.07 -6.46 2.19
N LEU A 31 -0.20 -5.19 1.94
CA LEU A 31 -0.26 -4.61 0.60
C LEU A 31 0.67 -3.41 0.54
N CYS A 32 1.27 -3.19 -0.62
CA CYS A 32 2.14 -2.06 -0.88
C CYS A 32 1.54 -1.23 -2.01
N ILE A 33 1.39 0.07 -1.77
CA ILE A 33 0.91 1.03 -2.77
C ILE A 33 2.01 2.00 -3.14
N ARG A 34 1.86 2.61 -4.31
CA ARG A 34 2.77 3.63 -4.83
C ARG A 34 2.02 4.90 -5.21
N TRP A 35 2.71 6.02 -5.14
CA TRP A 35 2.26 7.32 -5.63
C TRP A 35 3.45 8.09 -6.25
N PRO A 36 3.20 9.01 -7.19
CA PRO A 36 4.27 9.75 -7.87
C PRO A 36 4.95 10.74 -6.92
N ALA A 37 6.29 10.82 -6.88
CA ALA A 37 7.04 11.68 -5.95
C ALA A 37 6.90 13.19 -6.15
N LYS A 38 6.86 13.67 -7.40
CA LYS A 38 6.63 15.07 -7.77
C LYS A 38 7.25 16.10 -6.80
N ASN A 39 6.47 17.03 -6.26
CA ASN A 39 6.95 18.10 -5.38
C ASN A 39 7.27 17.61 -3.95
N HIS A 40 6.67 16.53 -3.46
CA HIS A 40 6.81 16.16 -2.05
C HIS A 40 8.09 15.41 -1.69
N ALA A 41 8.89 15.02 -2.67
CA ALA A 41 10.28 14.66 -2.41
C ALA A 41 11.16 15.88 -2.03
N ILE A 42 10.64 17.12 -2.13
CA ILE A 42 11.35 18.33 -1.69
C ILE A 42 11.48 18.33 -0.15
N PRO A 43 12.70 18.52 0.40
CA PRO A 43 12.93 18.48 1.85
C PRO A 43 12.07 19.48 2.65
N SER A 44 11.87 20.69 2.13
CA SER A 44 11.12 21.76 2.79
C SER A 44 9.60 21.59 2.77
N GLU A 45 9.07 20.67 1.97
CA GLU A 45 7.62 20.44 1.94
C GLU A 45 7.15 19.73 3.22
N LYS A 46 6.03 20.19 3.79
CA LYS A 46 5.43 19.57 4.96
C LYS A 46 4.95 18.16 4.62
N ASN A 47 5.29 17.20 5.47
CA ASN A 47 4.76 15.85 5.35
C ASN A 47 3.25 15.83 5.66
N GLN A 48 2.43 15.50 4.66
CA GLN A 48 0.99 15.29 4.77
C GLN A 48 0.70 13.80 4.55
N PRO A 49 -0.12 13.13 5.35
CA PRO A 49 -0.27 11.68 5.21
C PRO A 49 -0.93 11.28 3.89
N VAL A 50 -0.55 10.11 3.37
CA VAL A 50 -1.36 9.37 2.40
C VAL A 50 -2.35 8.52 3.20
N THR A 51 -3.64 8.75 3.04
CA THR A 51 -4.65 7.95 3.72
C THR A 51 -5.04 6.76 2.85
N VAL A 52 -5.21 5.60 3.48
CA VAL A 52 -5.73 4.39 2.84
C VAL A 52 -7.05 4.04 3.50
N ALA A 53 -8.09 3.88 2.70
CA ALA A 53 -9.43 3.53 3.14
C ALA A 53 -9.97 2.33 2.37
N LEU A 54 -10.88 1.59 2.99
CA LEU A 54 -11.59 0.49 2.35
C LEU A 54 -13.08 0.81 2.21
N SER A 55 -13.70 0.27 1.17
CA SER A 55 -15.16 0.21 1.11
C SER A 55 -15.72 -0.81 2.11
N LYS A 56 -17.04 -0.82 2.23
CA LYS A 56 -17.75 -2.00 2.71
C LYS A 56 -17.50 -3.21 1.81
N MET A 57 -17.71 -4.42 2.34
CA MET A 57 -17.64 -5.67 1.56
C MET A 57 -18.67 -5.70 0.43
N ASN A 58 -18.26 -6.19 -0.73
CA ASN A 58 -19.03 -6.40 -1.95
C ASN A 58 -19.90 -5.19 -2.32
N PRO A 59 -19.29 -4.00 -2.53
CA PRO A 59 -20.04 -2.82 -2.87
C PRO A 59 -20.77 -3.02 -4.21
N GLN A 60 -22.04 -2.61 -4.26
CA GLN A 60 -22.89 -2.72 -5.46
C GLN A 60 -22.89 -1.43 -6.31
N LYS A 61 -22.26 -0.38 -5.79
CA LYS A 61 -22.13 0.94 -6.39
C LYS A 61 -20.87 1.60 -5.87
N ASP A 62 -20.37 2.57 -6.62
CA ASP A 62 -19.25 3.39 -6.21
C ASP A 62 -19.59 4.15 -4.92
N LEU A 63 -18.59 4.22 -4.05
CA LEU A 63 -18.69 4.94 -2.78
C LEU A 63 -18.39 6.42 -3.00
N THR A 64 -19.00 7.27 -2.19
CA THR A 64 -18.64 8.68 -2.15
C THR A 64 -17.32 8.89 -1.41
N GLN A 65 -16.67 10.03 -1.63
CA GLN A 65 -15.43 10.35 -0.92
C GLN A 65 -15.61 10.37 0.60
N LEU A 66 -16.74 10.88 1.10
CA LEU A 66 -17.03 10.90 2.54
C LEU A 66 -17.08 9.49 3.12
N GLN A 67 -17.69 8.54 2.41
CA GLN A 67 -17.75 7.14 2.86
C GLN A 67 -16.37 6.48 2.97
N PHE A 68 -15.40 6.88 2.14
CA PHE A 68 -14.02 6.43 2.30
C PHE A 68 -13.33 7.11 3.48
N LEU A 69 -13.55 8.41 3.69
CA LEU A 69 -12.96 9.15 4.82
C LEU A 69 -13.44 8.62 6.18
N ASP A 70 -14.63 8.05 6.24
CA ASP A 70 -15.18 7.40 7.44
C ASP A 70 -14.57 6.01 7.71
N ASN A 71 -13.77 5.45 6.79
CA ASN A 71 -13.21 4.10 6.90
C ASN A 71 -11.72 4.02 6.53
N ILE A 72 -10.94 4.97 7.05
CA ILE A 72 -9.47 4.97 6.94
C ILE A 72 -8.90 3.82 7.79
N ILE A 73 -8.07 2.99 7.17
CA ILE A 73 -7.41 1.85 7.80
C ILE A 73 -5.90 2.06 8.02
N ALA A 74 -5.30 3.04 7.32
CA ALA A 74 -3.90 3.39 7.49
C ALA A 74 -3.61 4.84 7.07
N GLU A 75 -2.62 5.44 7.72
CA GLU A 75 -1.98 6.69 7.30
C GLU A 75 -0.51 6.41 7.03
N LEU A 76 -0.06 6.68 5.81
CA LEU A 76 1.29 6.37 5.35
C LEU A 76 2.12 7.63 5.25
N ASN A 77 3.43 7.47 5.48
CA ASN A 77 4.39 8.54 5.31
C ASN A 77 4.52 8.89 3.83
N TYR A 78 3.99 10.05 3.44
CA TYR A 78 3.96 10.53 2.07
C TYR A 78 5.33 10.78 1.46
N LYS A 79 6.31 11.15 2.29
CA LYS A 79 7.70 11.35 1.86
C LYS A 79 8.51 10.04 1.85
N ASN A 80 7.87 8.87 2.00
CA ASN A 80 8.54 7.58 1.90
C ASN A 80 8.85 7.23 0.44
N CYS A 81 9.88 7.87 -0.08
CA CYS A 81 10.35 7.75 -1.45
C CYS A 81 11.73 7.10 -1.45
N THR A 82 11.99 6.20 -2.40
CA THR A 82 13.31 5.59 -2.55
C THR A 82 14.31 6.62 -3.10
N ASP A 83 14.89 7.34 -2.14
CA ASP A 83 16.09 8.17 -2.07
C ASP A 83 16.70 8.90 -3.30
N LYS A 84 16.52 10.24 -3.28
CA LYS A 84 17.44 11.41 -3.30
C LYS A 84 18.48 11.63 -4.42
N GLY A 85 18.00 11.78 -5.65
CA GLY A 85 18.65 12.59 -6.69
C GLY A 85 18.11 14.03 -6.78
N LYS A 86 18.54 14.82 -7.79
CA LYS A 86 18.04 16.20 -8.03
C LYS A 86 16.65 16.26 -8.69
N ASP A 87 16.28 15.25 -9.48
CA ASP A 87 15.02 15.23 -10.22
C ASP A 87 13.94 14.50 -9.42
N THR A 88 13.00 15.22 -8.84
CA THR A 88 11.96 14.64 -7.99
C THR A 88 10.78 14.04 -8.77
N ASP A 89 10.72 14.17 -10.10
CA ASP A 89 9.56 13.77 -10.90
C ASP A 89 9.47 12.26 -11.17
N ILE A 90 10.60 11.55 -11.14
CA ILE A 90 10.71 10.17 -11.61
C ILE A 90 10.71 9.13 -10.49
N TRP A 91 10.72 9.55 -9.22
CA TRP A 91 10.88 8.61 -8.12
C TRP A 91 9.55 7.98 -7.70
N PRO A 92 9.55 6.65 -7.43
CA PRO A 92 8.41 6.02 -6.80
C PRO A 92 8.44 6.34 -5.30
N CYS A 93 7.37 6.94 -4.81
CA CYS A 93 7.04 6.89 -3.39
C CYS A 93 6.06 5.76 -3.15
N GLY A 94 6.11 5.18 -1.97
CA GLY A 94 5.26 4.04 -1.65
C GLY A 94 5.46 3.56 -0.24
N CYS A 95 4.47 2.85 0.28
CA CYS A 95 4.59 2.21 1.57
C CYS A 95 3.69 0.98 1.62
N CYS A 96 4.08 0.04 2.47
CA CYS A 96 3.30 -1.15 2.76
C CYS A 96 2.49 -0.94 4.04
N PHE A 97 1.31 -1.56 4.09
CA PHE A 97 0.42 -1.52 5.25
C PHE A 97 -0.29 -2.86 5.39
N LYS A 98 -0.75 -3.15 6.61
CA LYS A 98 -1.53 -4.36 6.89
C LYS A 98 -3.02 -4.08 6.71
N LEU A 99 -3.72 -5.02 6.09
CA LEU A 99 -5.18 -5.06 6.08
C LEU A 99 -5.72 -5.40 7.49
N PRO A 100 -6.93 -4.94 7.86
CA PRO A 100 -7.56 -5.36 9.09
C PRO A 100 -7.66 -6.90 9.20
N THR A 101 -7.42 -7.44 10.39
CA THR A 101 -7.40 -8.90 10.63
C THR A 101 -8.78 -9.53 10.68
N LYS A 102 -9.83 -8.71 10.82
CA LYS A 102 -11.24 -9.16 10.94
C LYS A 102 -12.03 -8.96 9.64
N LEU A 103 -11.36 -8.76 8.51
CA LEU A 103 -12.05 -8.66 7.22
C LEU A 103 -12.76 -9.97 6.89
N LYS A 104 -13.98 -9.86 6.37
CA LYS A 104 -14.72 -11.00 5.84
C LYS A 104 -14.25 -11.30 4.42
N PRO A 105 -14.43 -12.55 3.93
CA PRO A 105 -14.17 -12.87 2.53
C PRO A 105 -15.07 -12.04 1.59
N GLY A 106 -14.53 -11.66 0.44
CA GLY A 106 -15.24 -10.93 -0.61
C GLY A 106 -14.45 -9.75 -1.18
N ASN A 107 -15.08 -8.98 -2.06
CA ASN A 107 -14.44 -7.86 -2.73
C ASN A 107 -14.55 -6.56 -1.92
N VAL A 108 -13.50 -5.76 -1.92
CA VAL A 108 -13.50 -4.37 -1.43
C VAL A 108 -12.86 -3.47 -2.47
N VAL A 109 -13.27 -2.20 -2.49
CA VAL A 109 -12.54 -1.13 -3.16
C VAL A 109 -11.62 -0.51 -2.13
N MET A 110 -10.32 -0.51 -2.40
CA MET A 110 -9.36 0.28 -1.65
C MET A 110 -9.16 1.62 -2.33
N GLN A 111 -9.16 2.68 -1.54
CA GLN A 111 -8.80 4.01 -1.98
C GLN A 111 -7.52 4.43 -1.25
N TRP A 112 -6.56 5.00 -1.97
CA TRP A 112 -5.53 5.83 -1.34
C TRP A 112 -5.59 7.25 -1.86
N ARG A 113 -5.46 8.20 -0.94
CA ARG A 113 -5.65 9.63 -1.19
C ARG A 113 -4.50 10.41 -0.59
N TRP A 114 -3.97 11.36 -1.36
CA TRP A 114 -2.90 12.25 -0.93
C TRP A 114 -3.13 13.66 -1.42
N LYS A 115 -2.50 14.62 -0.75
CA LYS A 115 -2.60 16.04 -1.07
C LYS A 115 -1.27 16.48 -1.69
N LEU A 116 -1.30 16.86 -2.97
CA LEU A 116 -0.09 17.29 -3.70
C LEU A 116 0.21 18.77 -3.48
N ASN A 117 -0.82 19.60 -3.57
CA ASN A 117 -0.72 21.04 -3.36
C ASN A 117 -1.81 21.50 -2.38
N SER A 118 -1.75 22.77 -1.97
CA SER A 118 -2.83 23.33 -1.16
C SER A 118 -4.17 23.18 -1.88
N ASN A 119 -5.11 22.48 -1.26
CA ASN A 119 -6.45 22.14 -1.77
C ASN A 119 -6.50 21.26 -3.02
N GLU A 120 -5.39 20.64 -3.42
CA GLU A 120 -5.35 19.68 -4.53
C GLU A 120 -5.16 18.27 -4.01
N PHE A 121 -6.14 17.40 -4.26
CA PHE A 121 -6.14 16.03 -3.80
C PHE A 121 -6.17 15.07 -4.97
N PHE A 122 -5.31 14.06 -4.87
CA PHE A 122 -5.27 12.94 -5.80
C PHE A 122 -5.81 11.71 -5.12
N THR A 123 -6.37 10.83 -5.92
CA THR A 123 -6.98 9.61 -5.43
C THR A 123 -6.74 8.52 -6.45
N SER A 124 -6.49 7.32 -5.95
CA SER A 124 -6.43 6.13 -6.76
C SER A 124 -7.15 5.00 -6.05
N CYS A 125 -7.77 4.14 -6.84
CA CYS A 125 -8.60 3.05 -6.37
C CYS A 125 -8.13 1.72 -6.95
N ALA A 126 -8.28 0.64 -6.18
CA ALA A 126 -8.04 -0.71 -6.66
C ALA A 126 -9.09 -1.67 -6.05
N ASP A 127 -9.56 -2.62 -6.85
CA ASP A 127 -10.38 -3.71 -6.35
C ASP A 127 -9.49 -4.80 -5.74
N ILE A 128 -9.85 -5.24 -4.55
CA ILE A 128 -9.15 -6.29 -3.82
C ILE A 128 -10.14 -7.39 -3.48
N ASN A 129 -9.81 -8.63 -3.85
CA ASN A 129 -10.50 -9.81 -3.37
C ASN A 129 -9.87 -10.27 -2.05
N ILE A 130 -10.64 -10.23 -0.96
CA ILE A 130 -10.25 -10.76 0.34
C ILE A 130 -10.63 -12.24 0.37
N GLU A 131 -9.64 -13.11 0.41
CA GLU A 131 -9.85 -14.53 0.59
C GLU A 131 -10.15 -14.87 2.05
N GLY A 132 -10.96 -15.91 2.24
CA GLY A 132 -11.14 -16.48 3.57
C GLY A 132 -9.86 -17.13 4.09
N PRO A 133 -9.78 -17.37 5.41
CA PRO A 133 -8.74 -18.24 5.93
C PRO A 133 -8.81 -19.56 5.18
N SER A 134 -7.69 -19.94 4.54
CA SER A 134 -7.57 -21.25 3.92
C SER A 134 -7.71 -22.28 5.04
N ILE A 135 -8.90 -22.88 5.14
CA ILE A 135 -9.10 -24.11 5.89
C ILE A 135 -8.45 -25.19 5.04
N THR A 136 -7.12 -25.22 5.05
CA THR A 136 -6.41 -26.42 4.61
C THR A 136 -6.79 -27.45 5.67
N ALA A 137 -7.79 -28.28 5.36
CA ALA A 137 -8.15 -29.39 6.20
C ALA A 137 -6.85 -30.15 6.51
N PRO A 138 -6.54 -30.48 7.77
CA PRO A 138 -5.43 -31.36 8.05
C PRO A 138 -5.69 -32.63 7.23
N THR A 139 -4.77 -32.97 6.34
CA THR A 139 -4.77 -34.25 5.64
C THR A 139 -4.72 -35.32 6.72
N VAL A 140 -5.89 -35.82 7.12
CA VAL A 140 -6.02 -37.05 7.90
C VAL A 140 -5.35 -38.10 7.05
N GLY A 141 -4.18 -38.57 7.51
CA GLY A 141 -3.43 -39.61 6.84
C GLY A 141 -4.35 -40.80 6.59
N ILE A 142 -4.69 -41.01 5.32
CA ILE A 142 -5.26 -42.27 4.87
C ILE A 142 -4.14 -43.30 5.12
N PRO A 143 -4.36 -44.36 5.92
CA PRO A 143 -3.37 -45.40 6.08
C PRO A 143 -3.20 -46.12 4.73
N SER A 144 -2.11 -45.82 4.03
CA SER A 144 -1.65 -46.63 2.90
C SER A 144 -1.40 -48.05 3.39
N LYS A 145 -2.22 -48.97 2.91
CA LYS A 145 -2.03 -50.42 3.06
C LYS A 145 -0.83 -50.82 2.20
N THR A 146 0.38 -50.63 2.73
CA THR A 146 1.62 -51.08 2.09
C THR A 146 1.95 -52.48 2.59
N THR A 147 1.88 -53.42 1.66
CA THR A 147 2.29 -54.82 1.77
C THR A 147 3.68 -54.93 2.40
N SER A 148 3.76 -55.74 3.46
CA SER A 148 4.97 -56.15 4.15
C SER A 148 5.89 -56.92 3.20
N THR A 149 7.14 -56.48 3.06
CA THR A 149 8.24 -57.35 2.65
C THR A 149 9.41 -57.04 3.56
N PHE A 150 9.71 -57.99 4.43
CA PHE A 150 10.84 -57.99 5.35
C PHE A 150 12.16 -58.00 4.58
N HIS A 151 13.04 -57.04 4.84
CA HIS A 151 14.49 -57.24 4.83
C HIS A 151 15.16 -56.30 5.83
N THR A 152 15.86 -56.90 6.78
CA THR A 152 16.90 -56.35 7.69
C THR A 152 18.14 -57.22 7.41
N PRO A 153 19.42 -56.82 7.64
CA PRO A 153 19.91 -55.77 8.53
C PRO A 153 21.10 -54.92 8.00
N SER A 154 21.55 -53.93 8.77
CA SER A 154 22.91 -53.90 9.37
C SER A 154 23.50 -52.48 9.56
N SER A 155 23.80 -52.18 10.82
CA SER A 155 24.93 -51.39 11.34
C SER A 155 24.99 -49.85 11.24
N ALA A 156 25.22 -49.29 12.43
CA ALA A 156 25.48 -47.92 12.88
C ALA A 156 26.82 -47.32 12.36
N PRO A 157 27.35 -46.13 12.79
CA PRO A 157 26.92 -45.26 13.91
C PRO A 157 26.99 -43.72 13.72
N SER A 158 26.47 -43.05 14.75
CA SER A 158 26.72 -41.70 15.29
C SER A 158 27.69 -40.73 14.61
N ALA A 159 27.23 -39.48 14.43
CA ALA A 159 28.03 -38.31 14.78
C ALA A 159 27.13 -37.13 15.20
N SER A 160 27.27 -36.80 16.48
CA SER A 160 26.82 -35.59 17.16
C SER A 160 27.50 -34.33 16.62
N HIS A 161 26.75 -33.27 16.31
CA HIS A 161 27.30 -31.92 16.34
C HIS A 161 26.32 -30.92 16.95
N THR A 162 26.84 -30.30 18.00
CA THR A 162 26.31 -29.31 18.94
C THR A 162 26.03 -27.96 18.26
N PRO A 163 25.03 -27.19 18.73
CA PRO A 163 24.77 -25.83 18.24
C PRO A 163 25.78 -24.82 18.82
N SER A 164 26.34 -23.97 17.97
CA SER A 164 27.07 -22.77 18.40
C SER A 164 26.15 -21.56 18.37
N SER A 165 25.70 -21.15 19.55
CA SER A 165 25.15 -19.83 19.81
C SER A 165 26.28 -18.80 19.84
N ALA A 166 26.21 -17.77 18.99
CA ALA A 166 26.99 -16.56 19.15
C ALA A 166 26.05 -15.39 19.37
N SER A 167 25.87 -15.05 20.65
CA SER A 167 25.37 -13.77 21.12
C SER A 167 26.35 -12.66 20.76
N SER A 168 25.86 -11.54 20.24
CA SER A 168 26.53 -10.24 20.35
C SER A 168 25.45 -9.15 20.33
N ALA A 169 25.13 -8.69 21.53
CA ALA A 169 24.34 -7.49 21.80
C ALA A 169 25.27 -6.24 21.80
N PRO A 170 24.72 -5.02 21.84
CA PRO A 170 25.25 -3.85 21.13
C PRO A 170 26.26 -3.02 21.94
N SER A 171 27.07 -2.23 21.23
CA SER A 171 27.88 -1.16 21.82
C SER A 171 27.39 0.23 21.41
N ALA A 172 27.09 1.02 22.45
CA ALA A 172 27.34 2.45 22.64
C ALA A 172 26.84 3.44 21.57
N SER A 173 25.86 4.31 21.87
CA SER A 173 25.99 5.51 22.71
C SER A 173 26.82 6.62 22.05
N HIS A 174 26.17 7.46 21.25
CA HIS A 174 26.59 8.85 21.03
C HIS A 174 25.37 9.77 20.79
N THR A 175 24.97 10.46 21.85
CA THR A 175 24.46 11.86 21.86
C THR A 175 25.52 12.67 22.64
N PRO A 176 25.53 14.03 22.66
CA PRO A 176 24.62 15.02 22.06
C PRO A 176 25.35 16.12 21.27
N THR A 177 24.65 17.02 20.58
CA THR A 177 24.99 18.46 20.60
C THR A 177 23.76 19.28 20.22
N SER A 178 23.20 19.97 21.22
CA SER A 178 22.28 21.09 21.05
C SER A 178 23.06 22.31 20.58
N ALA A 179 22.56 23.01 19.56
CA ALA A 179 22.92 24.40 19.30
C ALA A 179 21.65 25.21 19.05
N SER A 180 21.35 26.02 20.06
CA SER A 180 20.32 27.05 20.11
C SER A 180 20.79 28.27 19.34
N SER A 181 19.93 28.90 18.54
CA SER A 181 19.99 30.33 18.18
C SER A 181 18.70 30.75 17.44
N ALA A 182 17.77 31.34 18.18
CA ALA A 182 16.94 32.45 17.70
C ALA A 182 17.66 33.75 18.09
N PRO A 183 17.46 34.89 17.40
CA PRO A 183 16.24 35.66 17.63
C PRO A 183 15.72 36.54 16.46
N SER A 184 14.54 37.11 16.73
CA SER A 184 14.09 38.48 16.42
C SER A 184 13.37 38.81 15.10
N ALA A 185 12.09 39.15 15.33
CA ALA A 185 11.46 40.44 15.08
C ALA A 185 10.77 40.70 13.72
N SER A 186 9.43 40.75 13.84
CA SER A 186 8.54 41.83 13.42
C SER A 186 8.78 42.49 12.06
N GLN A 187 7.79 42.32 11.17
CA GLN A 187 7.09 43.44 10.51
C GLN A 187 5.79 42.95 9.83
N ALA A 188 4.65 43.41 10.35
CA ALA A 188 3.46 43.78 9.58
C ALA A 188 3.54 45.31 9.36
N PRO A 189 2.84 45.98 8.41
CA PRO A 189 1.53 45.71 7.81
C PRO A 189 1.61 45.67 6.25
N THR A 190 0.57 45.42 5.45
CA THR A 190 -0.49 46.36 5.07
C THR A 190 -1.52 45.64 4.19
N SER A 191 -2.78 45.91 4.47
CA SER A 191 -3.95 45.54 3.69
C SER A 191 -3.99 46.32 2.36
N THR A 192 -4.18 45.62 1.25
CA THR A 192 -4.75 46.24 0.04
C THR A 192 -5.73 45.28 -0.60
N SER A 193 -6.99 45.68 -0.49
CA SER A 193 -8.18 45.11 -1.12
C SER A 193 -8.14 45.39 -2.62
N SER A 194 -8.34 44.38 -3.46
CA SER A 194 -8.77 44.52 -4.86
C SER A 194 -9.24 43.16 -5.41
N ALA A 195 -10.54 42.90 -5.30
CA ALA A 195 -11.31 42.18 -6.32
C ALA A 195 -11.61 43.19 -7.47
N PRO A 196 -11.94 42.82 -8.72
CA PRO A 196 -12.69 41.62 -9.09
C PRO A 196 -12.25 40.92 -10.40
N SER A 197 -12.94 39.83 -10.71
CA SER A 197 -13.68 39.61 -11.97
C SER A 197 -13.52 38.19 -12.51
N ALA A 198 -14.66 37.53 -12.67
CA ALA A 198 -14.81 36.18 -13.17
C ALA A 198 -14.83 36.12 -14.71
N SER A 199 -14.61 34.91 -15.22
CA SER A 199 -15.13 34.27 -16.46
C SER A 199 -14.02 33.76 -17.41
N PRO A 200 -14.30 32.81 -18.34
CA PRO A 200 -14.15 31.39 -18.02
C PRO A 200 -13.40 30.57 -19.11
N THR A 201 -13.07 29.32 -18.76
CA THR A 201 -12.85 28.11 -19.61
C THR A 201 -12.12 28.20 -20.94
N SER A 202 -10.96 27.55 -21.01
CA SER A 202 -10.46 26.62 -22.04
C SER A 202 -9.08 26.19 -21.53
N THR A 203 -8.63 24.93 -21.51
CA THR A 203 -8.28 24.14 -22.70
C THR A 203 -7.83 22.74 -22.26
N SER A 204 -8.25 21.73 -23.04
CA SER A 204 -7.53 20.48 -23.36
C SER A 204 -7.14 19.52 -22.22
N ALA A 205 -7.98 18.51 -22.01
CA ALA A 205 -7.53 17.23 -21.45
C ALA A 205 -6.78 16.45 -22.54
N SER A 206 -5.47 16.27 -22.35
CA SER A 206 -4.70 15.25 -23.08
C SER A 206 -4.84 13.90 -22.36
N PRO A 207 -5.02 12.79 -23.08
CA PRO A 207 -5.10 11.46 -22.47
C PRO A 207 -3.72 11.02 -21.97
N ILE A 208 -3.60 10.73 -20.67
CA ILE A 208 -2.47 9.98 -20.13
C ILE A 208 -2.65 8.52 -20.55
N ALA A 209 -1.78 8.07 -21.45
CA ALA A 209 -1.62 6.67 -21.78
C ALA A 209 -1.04 5.94 -20.56
N ILE A 210 -1.83 5.02 -19.98
CA ILE A 210 -1.33 4.03 -19.04
C ILE A 210 -0.87 2.83 -19.89
N SER A 211 0.45 2.68 -20.02
CA SER A 211 1.06 1.47 -20.54
C SER A 211 1.30 0.51 -19.38
N PHE A 212 0.76 -0.71 -19.51
CA PHE A 212 1.09 -1.87 -18.66
C PHE A 212 2.41 -2.50 -19.11
#